data_AF-A0A7W1CJV0-F1
#
_entry.id   AF-A0A7W1CJV0-F1
#
_cell.length_a   1.000
_cell.length_b   1.000
_cell.length_c   1.000
_cell.angle_alpha   90.00
_cell.angle_beta   90.00
_cell.angle_gamma   90.00
#
_symmetry.space_group_name_H-M   'P 1'
#
loop_
_entity.id
_entity.type
_entity.pdbx_description
1 polymer ?
#
loop_
_entity_poly.entity_id
_entity_poly.type
_entity_poly.pdbx_seq_one_letter_code
_entity_poly.pdbx_strand_id
1 'polypeptide(L)'
;MQLYAFDIDGALVFAKEALRQVDYFCPECKGLLHLRGGLHRQNHFFHLEITPACRQSGKSAEHLHTQLYMLNLLPENECFLERRFPEINRIADVAWESRKIIFEIQCSPISVDEIQQRNQDYFSVGFEVVWILHDKRFNQRLLSGAEHCLHGLPHYFTNICESGEGFVYDQFSWVEKGSRLHRMEPLQIDVTKPNRASFQKISSLQTIRRRLTKSTLYFSHDLIDTYFNWNLLYHEYIEAAQKVEVQFFLGVGEGQQSKSVIPWLSSLLNNIRDLFSRYVVRPYKLFFQMLLERACK
;
A
#
# COMPACT_ATOMS: atom_id res chain seq x y z
N MET A 1 19.45 12.91 4.53
CA MET A 1 19.61 14.06 3.61
C MET A 1 18.26 14.75 3.54
N GLN A 2 18.05 15.94 4.09
CA GLN A 2 16.70 16.52 4.19
C GLN A 2 16.32 17.34 2.95
N LEU A 3 15.19 17.04 2.29
CA LEU A 3 14.83 17.61 0.98
C LEU A 3 13.86 18.79 1.04
N TYR A 4 13.26 19.05 2.20
CA TYR A 4 12.33 20.15 2.43
C TYR A 4 12.47 20.67 3.87
N ALA A 5 12.08 21.93 4.07
CA ALA A 5 12.07 22.61 5.36
C ALA A 5 10.91 23.61 5.41
N PHE A 6 10.70 24.25 6.55
CA PHE A 6 9.83 25.43 6.64
C PHE A 6 10.66 26.71 6.57
N ASP A 7 10.16 27.74 5.91
CA ASP A 7 10.73 29.09 6.04
C ASP A 7 10.27 29.76 7.35
N ILE A 8 10.61 31.05 7.51
CA ILE A 8 10.25 31.85 8.69
C ILE A 8 8.73 32.07 8.82
N ASP A 9 8.01 32.08 7.71
CA ASP A 9 6.55 32.22 7.66
C ASP A 9 5.83 30.87 7.87
N GLY A 10 6.60 29.78 7.98
CA GLY A 10 6.09 28.43 8.17
C GLY A 10 5.66 27.74 6.87
N ALA A 11 5.96 28.32 5.70
CA ALA A 11 5.66 27.72 4.41
C ALA A 11 6.67 26.62 4.07
N LEU A 12 6.19 25.54 3.44
CA LEU A 12 7.03 24.43 3.02
C LEU A 12 7.89 24.85 1.83
N VAL A 13 9.21 24.75 1.98
CA VAL A 13 10.19 25.07 0.93
C VAL A 13 11.00 23.83 0.57
N PHE A 14 11.03 23.49 -0.72
CA PHE A 14 11.89 22.42 -1.23
C PHE A 14 13.33 22.89 -1.41
N ALA A 15 14.29 22.02 -1.10
CA ALA A 15 15.71 22.35 -1.20
C ALA A 15 16.16 22.72 -2.64
N LYS A 16 15.42 22.25 -3.66
CA LYS A 16 15.65 22.62 -5.07
C LYS A 16 15.34 24.10 -5.36
N GLU A 17 14.40 24.70 -4.63
CA GLU A 17 13.90 26.08 -4.80
C GLU A 17 14.46 27.03 -3.74
N ALA A 18 15.06 26.47 -2.69
CA ALA A 18 15.61 27.24 -1.58
C ALA A 18 16.77 28.16 -1.99
N LEU A 19 16.77 29.35 -1.41
CA LEU A 19 17.85 30.33 -1.53
C LEU A 19 18.96 30.06 -0.49
N ARG A 20 20.22 30.29 -0.88
CA ARG A 20 21.35 30.28 0.06
C ARG A 20 21.30 31.49 0.98
N GLN A 21 21.90 31.36 2.17
CA GLN A 21 21.95 32.42 3.18
C GLN A 21 20.57 32.89 3.69
N VAL A 22 19.57 32.02 3.55
CA VAL A 22 18.26 32.17 4.17
C VAL A 22 18.13 31.10 5.25
N ASP A 23 17.52 31.49 6.37
CA ASP A 23 17.25 30.61 7.49
C ASP A 23 16.01 29.76 7.20
N TYR A 24 16.14 28.45 7.39
CA TYR A 24 15.04 27.50 7.30
C TYR A 24 14.93 26.71 8.60
N PHE A 25 13.79 26.08 8.82
CA PHE A 25 13.47 25.42 10.08
C PHE A 25 13.04 23.98 9.84
N CYS A 26 13.52 23.10 10.71
CA CYS A 26 13.17 21.69 10.64
C CYS A 26 11.68 21.47 10.95
N PRO A 27 10.94 20.73 10.11
CA PRO A 27 9.54 20.41 10.36
C PRO A 27 9.27 19.72 11.70
N GLU A 28 10.24 18.93 12.19
CA GLU A 28 10.12 18.14 13.40
C GLU A 28 10.64 18.86 14.66
N CYS A 29 11.91 19.30 14.68
CA CYS A 29 12.46 19.91 15.89
C CYS A 29 12.38 21.43 15.93
N LYS A 30 11.95 22.09 14.83
CA LYS A 30 12.00 23.54 14.65
C LYS A 30 13.41 24.16 14.73
N GLY A 31 14.45 23.34 14.78
CA GLY A 31 15.84 23.80 14.77
C GLY A 31 16.24 24.42 13.42
N LEU A 32 17.22 25.32 13.47
CA LEU A 32 17.73 26.04 12.32
C LEU A 32 18.44 25.10 11.33
N LEU A 33 18.10 25.26 10.05
CA LEU A 33 18.59 24.50 8.92
C LEU A 33 19.21 25.43 7.90
N HIS A 34 20.36 25.00 7.35
CA HIS A 34 21.02 25.69 6.25
C HIS A 34 20.94 24.85 4.97
N LEU A 35 20.87 25.54 3.83
CA LEU A 35 20.92 24.90 2.52
C LEU A 35 22.36 24.53 2.15
N ARG A 36 22.59 23.26 1.78
CA ARG A 36 23.85 22.76 1.24
C ARG A 36 23.61 22.07 -0.09
N GLY A 37 24.50 22.29 -1.04
CA GLY A 37 24.44 21.66 -2.36
C GLY A 37 25.40 22.32 -3.33
N GLY A 38 25.55 21.74 -4.51
CA GLY A 38 26.47 22.23 -5.53
C GLY A 38 26.34 21.46 -6.84
N LEU A 39 27.24 21.73 -7.78
CA LEU A 39 27.21 21.15 -9.15
C LEU A 39 27.10 19.62 -9.20
N HIS A 40 27.65 18.91 -8.21
CA HIS A 40 27.67 17.44 -8.15
C HIS A 40 26.89 16.86 -6.98
N ARG A 41 26.15 17.68 -6.23
CA ARG A 41 25.41 17.25 -5.04
C ARG A 41 24.05 17.93 -4.99
N GLN A 42 23.01 17.12 -4.95
CA GLN A 42 21.64 17.61 -4.77
C GLN A 42 21.55 18.55 -3.55
N ASN A 43 20.83 19.65 -3.75
CA ASN A 43 20.53 20.57 -2.67
C ASN A 43 19.74 19.85 -1.58
N HIS A 44 20.17 20.02 -0.33
CA HIS A 44 19.51 19.48 0.85
C HIS A 44 19.75 20.40 2.04
N PHE A 45 18.85 20.32 3.00
CA PHE A 45 18.97 20.99 4.29
C PHE A 45 19.78 20.14 5.27
N PHE A 46 20.50 20.82 6.16
CA PHE A 46 21.21 20.20 7.28
C PHE A 46 21.09 21.08 8.53
N HIS A 47 21.03 20.43 9.69
CA HIS A 47 21.04 21.13 10.97
C HIS A 47 22.43 21.71 11.24
N LEU A 48 22.48 22.97 11.69
CA LEU A 48 23.73 23.55 12.18
C LEU A 48 24.13 22.98 13.54
N GLU A 49 23.14 22.75 14.40
CA GLU A 49 23.31 22.14 15.71
C GLU A 49 22.58 20.80 15.75
N ILE A 50 23.26 19.76 16.24
CA ILE A 50 22.64 18.44 16.37
C ILE A 50 21.55 18.55 17.43
N THR A 51 20.30 18.35 17.02
CA THR A 51 19.18 18.20 17.95
C THR A 51 18.91 16.71 18.12
N PRO A 52 19.33 16.06 19.22
CA PRO A 52 19.30 14.60 19.35
C PRO A 52 17.88 14.00 19.29
N ALA A 53 16.87 14.80 19.63
CA ALA A 53 15.47 14.41 19.58
C ALA A 53 14.86 14.45 18.15
N CYS A 54 15.56 15.03 17.17
CA CYS A 54 15.08 15.18 15.81
C CYS A 54 15.23 13.88 15.03
N ARG A 55 14.11 13.22 14.70
CA ARG A 55 14.10 11.98 13.92
C ARG A 55 14.26 12.23 12.42
N GLN A 56 14.12 13.47 11.95
CA GLN A 56 14.28 13.85 10.55
C GLN A 56 15.68 13.55 10.01
N SER A 57 16.72 13.65 10.84
CA SER A 57 18.06 13.22 10.43
C SER A 57 18.18 11.71 10.16
N GLY A 58 17.25 10.92 10.71
CA GLY A 58 17.17 9.46 10.51
C GLY A 58 16.36 9.03 9.27
N LYS A 59 15.68 9.95 8.56
CA LYS A 59 14.92 9.60 7.34
C LYS A 59 15.88 9.34 6.18
N SER A 60 15.69 8.20 5.52
CA SER A 60 16.46 7.83 4.33
C SER A 60 16.01 8.65 3.11
N ALA A 61 16.80 8.63 2.04
CA ALA A 61 16.43 9.32 0.80
C ALA A 61 15.13 8.75 0.24
N GLU A 62 14.94 7.44 0.29
CA GLU A 62 13.73 6.77 -0.19
C GLU A 62 12.48 7.17 0.61
N HIS A 63 12.60 7.33 1.94
CA HIS A 63 11.50 7.85 2.76
C HIS A 63 11.06 9.23 2.27
N LEU A 64 12.01 10.13 2.09
CA LEU A 64 11.74 11.50 1.68
C LEU A 64 11.22 11.56 0.25
N HIS A 65 11.77 10.78 -0.67
CA HIS A 65 11.27 10.68 -2.03
C HIS A 65 9.86 10.06 -2.08
N THR A 66 9.54 9.11 -1.20
CA THR A 66 8.17 8.59 -1.07
C THR A 66 7.22 9.68 -0.59
N GLN A 67 7.61 10.51 0.38
CA GLN A 67 6.80 11.67 0.81
C GLN A 67 6.54 12.65 -0.33
N LEU A 68 7.58 12.99 -1.09
CA LEU A 68 7.47 13.88 -2.25
C LEU A 68 6.60 13.30 -3.35
N TYR A 69 6.74 11.98 -3.64
CA TYR A 69 5.89 11.27 -4.58
C TYR A 69 4.41 11.38 -4.18
N MET A 70 4.10 11.14 -2.91
CA MET A 70 2.72 11.25 -2.40
C MET A 70 2.21 12.69 -2.50
N LEU A 71 3.00 13.67 -2.07
CA LEU A 71 2.61 15.08 -2.12
C LEU A 71 2.33 15.56 -3.55
N ASN A 72 3.12 15.13 -4.53
CA ASN A 72 2.96 15.52 -5.94
C ASN A 72 1.73 14.90 -6.61
N LEU A 73 1.23 13.77 -6.10
CA LEU A 73 0.04 13.12 -6.64
C LEU A 73 -1.25 13.61 -5.98
N LEU A 74 -1.19 13.89 -4.69
CA LEU A 74 -2.37 14.22 -3.90
C LEU A 74 -2.80 15.69 -4.10
N PRO A 75 -4.07 16.04 -3.85
CA PRO A 75 -4.56 17.39 -4.06
C PRO A 75 -3.81 18.44 -3.22
N GLU A 76 -3.32 19.48 -3.90
CA GLU A 76 -2.75 20.67 -3.26
C GLU A 76 -3.77 21.29 -2.30
N ASN A 77 -3.30 21.78 -1.15
CA ASN A 77 -4.10 22.38 -0.05
C ASN A 77 -4.93 21.43 0.81
N GLU A 78 -5.04 20.15 0.47
CA GLU A 78 -5.69 19.15 1.35
C GLU A 78 -4.68 18.20 2.02
N CYS A 79 -3.47 18.15 1.48
CA CYS A 79 -2.43 17.22 1.88
C CYS A 79 -1.22 17.94 2.46
N PHE A 80 -0.74 17.45 3.61
CA PHE A 80 0.32 18.09 4.38
C PHE A 80 1.39 17.07 4.76
N LEU A 81 2.65 17.39 4.50
CA LEU A 81 3.79 16.63 5.01
C LEU A 81 4.08 16.99 6.47
N GLU A 82 4.58 16.02 7.24
CA GLU A 82 5.00 16.21 8.63
C GLU A 82 3.91 16.87 9.49
N ARG A 83 2.65 16.49 9.27
CA ARG A 83 1.52 17.12 9.94
C ARG A 83 1.52 16.74 11.41
N ARG A 84 1.68 17.75 12.27
CA ARG A 84 1.62 17.58 13.73
C ARG A 84 0.18 17.44 14.21
N PHE A 85 -0.02 16.47 15.10
CA PHE A 85 -1.23 16.22 15.89
C PHE A 85 -0.85 16.31 17.38
N PRO A 86 -0.88 17.52 17.97
CA PRO A 86 -0.45 17.72 19.34
C PRO A 86 -1.29 16.95 20.37
N GLU A 87 -2.57 16.71 20.10
CA GLU A 87 -3.48 16.05 21.05
C GLU A 87 -3.07 14.60 21.34
N ILE A 88 -2.44 13.96 20.35
CA ILE A 88 -1.96 12.57 20.41
C ILE A 88 -0.43 12.47 20.38
N ASN A 89 0.27 13.62 20.41
CA ASN A 89 1.71 13.71 20.32
C ASN A 89 2.31 12.94 19.12
N ARG A 90 1.67 13.07 17.95
CA ARG A 90 2.12 12.42 16.70
C ARG A 90 2.46 13.42 15.61
N ILE A 91 3.30 12.96 14.68
CA ILE A 91 3.62 13.65 13.44
C ILE A 91 3.40 12.64 12.32
N ALA A 92 2.43 12.92 11.46
CA ALA A 92 2.13 12.11 10.29
C ALA A 92 3.11 12.43 9.17
N ASP A 93 3.61 11.39 8.48
CA ASP A 93 4.47 11.60 7.31
C ASP A 93 3.72 12.34 6.20
N VAL A 94 2.49 11.93 5.90
CA VAL A 94 1.57 12.62 4.99
C VAL A 94 0.14 12.55 5.56
N ALA A 95 -0.53 13.69 5.69
CA ALA A 95 -1.92 13.76 6.13
C ALA A 95 -2.81 14.30 5.03
N TRP A 96 -3.83 13.55 4.62
CA TRP A 96 -4.92 14.00 3.75
C TRP A 96 -6.12 14.37 4.60
N GLU A 97 -6.20 15.64 5.00
CA GLU A 97 -7.11 16.09 6.05
C GLU A 97 -8.59 16.02 5.64
N SER A 98 -8.90 16.34 4.38
CA SER A 98 -10.27 16.31 3.84
C SER A 98 -10.85 14.89 3.80
N ARG A 99 -10.01 13.89 3.55
CA ARG A 99 -10.38 12.46 3.52
C ARG A 99 -10.21 11.75 4.86
N LYS A 100 -9.59 12.42 5.85
CA LYS A 100 -9.24 11.84 7.15
C LYS A 100 -8.38 10.58 7.02
N ILE A 101 -7.38 10.64 6.13
CA ILE A 101 -6.42 9.56 5.89
C ILE A 101 -5.02 10.03 6.25
N ILE A 102 -4.28 9.23 7.01
CA ILE A 102 -2.85 9.37 7.24
C ILE A 102 -2.11 8.32 6.42
N PHE A 103 -1.07 8.73 5.70
CA PHE A 103 -0.10 7.81 5.13
C PHE A 103 1.16 7.80 6.01
N GLU A 104 1.47 6.64 6.57
CA GLU A 104 2.69 6.40 7.35
C GLU A 104 3.70 5.66 6.47
N ILE A 105 4.88 6.24 6.28
CA ILE A 105 5.92 5.68 5.41
C ILE A 105 6.95 5.01 6.29
N GLN A 106 7.26 3.74 6.02
CA GLN A 106 8.21 2.98 6.82
C GLN A 106 9.30 2.36 5.94
N CYS A 107 10.54 2.82 6.14
CA CYS A 107 11.72 2.28 5.46
C CYS A 107 12.63 1.43 6.37
N SER A 108 12.46 1.51 7.69
CA SER A 108 13.29 0.84 8.69
C SER A 108 12.48 -0.15 9.55
N PRO A 109 13.10 -0.99 10.40
CA PRO A 109 12.34 -1.86 11.31
C PRO A 109 11.47 -1.04 12.28
N ILE A 110 10.26 -1.53 12.55
CA ILE A 110 9.31 -0.94 13.51
C ILE A 110 8.68 -2.07 14.35
N SER A 111 8.41 -1.80 15.62
CA SER A 111 7.76 -2.78 16.50
C SER A 111 6.25 -2.88 16.22
N VAL A 112 5.67 -4.03 16.55
CA VAL A 112 4.22 -4.25 16.46
C VAL A 112 3.47 -3.28 17.39
N ASP A 113 3.98 -3.08 18.61
CA ASP A 113 3.36 -2.19 19.60
C ASP A 113 3.30 -0.73 19.09
N GLU A 114 4.36 -0.24 18.44
CA GLU A 114 4.36 1.12 17.88
C GLU A 114 3.36 1.25 16.72
N ILE A 115 3.24 0.24 15.85
CA ILE A 115 2.22 0.23 14.79
C ILE A 115 0.82 0.31 15.40
N GLN A 116 0.54 -0.51 16.41
CA GLN A 116 -0.76 -0.54 17.08
C GLN A 116 -1.07 0.79 17.76
N GLN A 117 -0.09 1.35 18.48
CA GLN A 117 -0.25 2.64 19.14
C GLN A 117 -0.51 3.76 18.13
N ARG A 118 0.26 3.85 17.03
CA ARG A 118 0.02 4.85 15.97
C ARG A 118 -1.38 4.73 15.38
N ASN A 119 -1.81 3.50 15.07
CA ASN A 119 -3.15 3.27 14.54
C ASN A 119 -4.23 3.72 15.53
N GLN A 120 -4.08 3.43 16.82
CA GLN A 120 -5.02 3.84 17.87
C GLN A 120 -5.04 5.36 18.06
N ASP A 121 -3.86 5.98 18.08
CA ASP A 121 -3.69 7.42 18.26
C ASP A 121 -4.41 8.19 17.15
N TYR A 122 -4.12 7.90 15.88
CA TYR A 122 -4.79 8.57 14.76
C TYR A 122 -6.29 8.25 14.69
N PHE A 123 -6.68 7.02 15.00
CA PHE A 123 -8.09 6.65 15.08
C PHE A 123 -8.84 7.47 16.13
N SER A 124 -8.21 7.76 17.28
CA SER A 124 -8.83 8.54 18.36
C SER A 124 -9.15 9.99 17.96
N VAL A 125 -8.45 10.53 16.96
CA VAL A 125 -8.70 11.86 16.37
C VAL A 125 -9.44 11.79 15.04
N GLY A 126 -10.00 10.63 14.70
CA GLY A 126 -10.89 10.42 13.57
C GLY A 126 -10.20 10.19 12.23
N PHE A 127 -8.94 9.76 12.22
CA PHE A 127 -8.20 9.43 11.00
C PHE A 127 -7.99 7.92 10.84
N GLU A 128 -8.08 7.43 9.60
CA GLU A 128 -7.62 6.10 9.23
C GLU A 128 -6.17 6.12 8.77
N VAL A 129 -5.42 5.05 9.08
CA VAL A 129 -3.99 4.94 8.73
C VAL A 129 -3.80 3.98 7.57
N VAL A 130 -3.06 4.42 6.57
CA VAL A 130 -2.58 3.63 5.43
C VAL A 130 -1.06 3.54 5.53
N TRP A 131 -0.54 2.31 5.63
CA TRP A 131 0.89 2.09 5.75
C TRP A 131 1.55 1.90 4.38
N ILE A 132 2.62 2.65 4.11
CA ILE A 132 3.46 2.51 2.92
C ILE A 132 4.80 1.93 3.33
N LEU A 133 5.00 0.64 3.05
CA LEU A 133 6.18 -0.11 3.48
C LEU A 133 7.20 -0.20 2.34
N HIS A 134 8.43 0.27 2.54
CA HIS A 134 9.44 0.15 1.48
C HIS A 134 9.92 -1.30 1.31
N ASP A 135 9.84 -1.81 0.09
CA ASP A 135 10.18 -3.19 -0.26
C ASP A 135 11.67 -3.56 -0.18
N LYS A 136 12.60 -2.61 -0.02
CA LYS A 136 13.99 -2.92 0.36
C LYS A 136 14.04 -3.58 1.75
N ARG A 137 13.11 -3.23 2.63
CA ARG A 137 13.05 -3.72 4.02
C ARG A 137 11.91 -4.73 4.23
N PHE A 138 10.75 -4.43 3.67
CA PHE A 138 9.54 -5.23 3.77
C PHE A 138 9.32 -6.02 2.48
N ASN A 139 8.20 -6.72 2.36
CA ASN A 139 7.90 -7.56 1.19
C ASN A 139 8.98 -8.62 0.89
N GLN A 140 9.69 -9.06 1.93
CA GLN A 140 10.75 -10.06 1.84
C GLN A 140 10.17 -11.49 1.91
N ARG A 141 11.04 -12.49 1.73
CA ARG A 141 10.64 -13.91 1.85
C ARG A 141 10.04 -14.21 3.23
N LEU A 142 10.64 -13.69 4.29
CA LEU A 142 10.12 -13.82 5.65
C LEU A 142 9.38 -12.54 6.01
N LEU A 143 8.15 -12.66 6.47
CA LEU A 143 7.38 -11.50 6.91
C LEU A 143 7.96 -10.97 8.20
N SER A 144 8.09 -9.64 8.26
CA SER A 144 8.37 -8.92 9.48
C SER A 144 7.16 -8.96 10.43
N GLY A 145 7.39 -8.69 11.73
CA GLY A 145 6.29 -8.50 12.68
C GLY A 145 5.33 -7.38 12.25
N ALA A 146 5.85 -6.33 11.61
CA ALA A 146 5.07 -5.25 11.02
C ALA A 146 4.10 -5.75 9.95
N GLU A 147 4.58 -6.52 8.96
CA GLU A 147 3.73 -7.12 7.91
C GLU A 147 2.68 -8.07 8.50
N HIS A 148 3.05 -8.84 9.52
CA HIS A 148 2.09 -9.71 10.22
C HIS A 148 0.98 -8.91 10.92
N CYS A 149 1.33 -7.83 11.61
CA CYS A 149 0.38 -6.96 12.31
C CYS A 149 -0.55 -6.24 11.33
N LEU A 150 0.02 -5.69 10.26
CA LEU A 150 -0.71 -4.96 9.22
C LEU A 150 -1.51 -5.89 8.30
N HIS A 151 -1.34 -7.21 8.42
CA HIS A 151 -2.07 -8.15 7.59
C HIS A 151 -3.60 -7.99 7.76
N GLY A 152 -4.24 -7.48 6.71
CA GLY A 152 -5.66 -7.18 6.62
C GLY A 152 -6.03 -5.73 6.93
N LEU A 153 -5.11 -4.91 7.44
CA LEU A 153 -5.26 -3.45 7.48
C LEU A 153 -4.78 -2.82 6.18
N PRO A 154 -5.19 -1.58 5.84
CA PRO A 154 -4.73 -0.88 4.65
C PRO A 154 -3.20 -0.67 4.68
N HIS A 155 -2.49 -1.45 3.87
CA HIS A 155 -1.05 -1.30 3.68
C HIS A 155 -0.68 -1.64 2.24
N TYR A 156 0.33 -0.92 1.75
CA TYR A 156 0.89 -1.03 0.42
C TYR A 156 2.41 -1.06 0.51
N PHE A 157 3.05 -1.44 -0.58
CA PHE A 157 4.50 -1.40 -0.69
C PHE A 157 4.94 -0.26 -1.61
N THR A 158 6.21 0.12 -1.51
CA THR A 158 6.83 1.01 -2.49
C THR A 158 8.23 0.55 -2.83
N ASN A 159 8.59 0.74 -4.11
CA ASN A 159 9.93 0.54 -4.66
C ASN A 159 10.62 1.87 -5.00
N ILE A 160 10.06 3.01 -4.56
CA ILE A 160 10.61 4.34 -4.84
C ILE A 160 12.04 4.41 -4.32
N CYS A 161 12.99 4.54 -5.23
CA CYS A 161 14.40 4.48 -4.92
C CYS A 161 14.95 5.86 -4.51
N GLU A 162 16.26 5.92 -4.26
CA GLU A 162 16.93 7.13 -3.78
C GLU A 162 16.94 8.27 -4.81
N SER A 163 16.68 8.00 -6.09
CA SER A 163 16.49 9.04 -7.12
C SER A 163 15.05 9.53 -7.24
N GLY A 164 14.11 8.90 -6.52
CA GLY A 164 12.68 9.19 -6.60
C GLY A 164 11.92 8.46 -7.71
N GLU A 165 12.56 7.55 -8.44
CA GLU A 165 11.90 6.68 -9.42
C GLU A 165 11.24 5.48 -8.73
N GLY A 166 10.02 5.16 -9.16
CA GLY A 166 9.23 4.04 -8.64
C GLY A 166 7.77 4.44 -8.42
N PHE A 167 7.04 3.63 -7.67
CA PHE A 167 5.64 3.86 -7.38
C PHE A 167 5.19 3.17 -6.08
N VAL A 168 3.98 3.48 -5.64
CA VAL A 168 3.29 2.74 -4.58
C VAL A 168 2.44 1.65 -5.22
N TYR A 169 2.47 0.46 -4.64
CA TYR A 169 1.80 -0.71 -5.22
C TYR A 169 1.19 -1.65 -4.18
N ASP A 170 0.15 -2.35 -4.62
CA ASP A 170 -0.35 -3.56 -3.97
C ASP A 170 0.22 -4.79 -4.67
N GLN A 171 0.18 -5.95 -4.03
CA GLN A 171 0.69 -7.17 -4.63
C GLN A 171 0.00 -8.39 -4.03
N PHE A 172 -0.58 -9.24 -4.88
CA PHE A 172 -1.00 -10.54 -4.39
C PHE A 172 0.21 -11.39 -4.01
N SER A 173 0.13 -12.06 -2.88
CA SER A 173 1.15 -12.99 -2.43
C SER A 173 0.54 -14.11 -1.61
N TRP A 174 1.07 -15.31 -1.79
CA TRP A 174 0.75 -16.44 -0.93
C TRP A 174 1.74 -16.49 0.23
N VAL A 175 1.22 -16.42 1.44
CA VAL A 175 2.01 -16.47 2.68
C VAL A 175 1.55 -17.64 3.53
N GLU A 176 2.49 -18.52 3.87
CA GLU A 176 2.25 -19.66 4.75
C GLU A 176 3.25 -19.64 5.91
N LYS A 177 2.75 -19.75 7.15
CA LYS A 177 3.57 -19.77 8.38
C LYS A 177 4.60 -18.63 8.46
N GLY A 178 4.23 -17.45 7.97
CA GLY A 178 5.10 -16.27 7.95
C GLY A 178 6.18 -16.24 6.87
N SER A 179 6.20 -17.22 5.96
CA SER A 179 7.01 -17.18 4.76
C SER A 179 6.14 -16.86 3.55
N ARG A 180 6.54 -15.86 2.78
CA ARG A 180 6.00 -15.58 1.45
C ARG A 180 6.56 -16.60 0.48
N LEU A 181 5.69 -17.49 -0.02
CA LEU A 181 6.07 -18.58 -0.92
C LEU A 181 5.89 -18.20 -2.38
N HIS A 182 4.98 -17.28 -2.67
CA HIS A 182 4.72 -16.78 -4.02
C HIS A 182 4.42 -15.28 -3.99
N ARG A 183 4.88 -14.56 -5.02
CA ARG A 183 4.61 -13.14 -5.28
C ARG A 183 4.20 -12.99 -6.74
N MET A 184 3.10 -12.29 -6.96
CA MET A 184 2.71 -11.88 -8.31
C MET A 184 3.34 -10.53 -8.65
N GLU A 185 3.15 -10.06 -9.88
CA GLU A 185 3.62 -8.74 -10.29
C GLU A 185 2.99 -7.62 -9.43
N PRO A 186 3.74 -6.54 -9.13
CA PRO A 186 3.21 -5.35 -8.48
C PRO A 186 2.04 -4.71 -9.26
N LEU A 187 0.98 -4.34 -8.53
CA LEU A 187 -0.13 -3.53 -9.03
C LEU A 187 0.07 -2.09 -8.58
N GLN A 188 0.48 -1.21 -9.49
CA GLN A 188 0.59 0.22 -9.18
C GLN A 188 -0.81 0.77 -8.82
N ILE A 189 -0.93 1.30 -7.61
CA ILE A 189 -2.20 1.84 -7.11
C ILE A 189 -2.33 3.32 -7.46
N ASP A 190 -3.57 3.79 -7.56
CA ASP A 190 -3.87 5.22 -7.60
C ASP A 190 -4.22 5.72 -6.18
N VAL A 191 -3.19 6.21 -5.48
CA VAL A 191 -3.31 6.76 -4.12
C VAL A 191 -4.24 7.97 -4.02
N THR A 192 -4.62 8.58 -5.15
CA THR A 192 -5.51 9.76 -5.20
C THR A 192 -6.99 9.37 -5.23
N LYS A 193 -7.30 8.07 -5.34
CA LYS A 193 -8.69 7.58 -5.44
C LYS A 193 -9.00 6.55 -4.34
N PRO A 194 -9.14 7.01 -3.08
CA PRO A 194 -9.64 6.16 -2.01
C PRO A 194 -11.11 5.81 -2.26
N ASN A 195 -11.45 4.54 -2.07
CA ASN A 195 -12.79 3.99 -2.19
C ASN A 195 -13.16 3.21 -0.92
N ARG A 196 -14.45 2.92 -0.75
CA ARG A 196 -14.96 2.16 0.38
C ARG A 196 -15.84 1.01 -0.06
N ALA A 197 -15.52 -0.19 0.39
CA ALA A 197 -16.27 -1.38 0.05
C ALA A 197 -17.54 -1.49 0.91
N SER A 198 -18.63 -1.94 0.31
CA SER A 198 -19.82 -2.38 1.04
C SER A 198 -19.61 -3.80 1.57
N PHE A 199 -19.97 -4.04 2.83
CA PHE A 199 -19.82 -5.33 3.54
C PHE A 199 -20.55 -6.52 2.90
N GLN A 200 -21.30 -6.32 1.81
CA GLN A 200 -22.12 -7.35 1.15
C GLN A 200 -21.39 -8.14 0.07
N LYS A 201 -20.18 -7.74 -0.36
CA LYS A 201 -19.48 -8.44 -1.45
C LYS A 201 -18.58 -9.56 -0.90
N ILE A 202 -19.01 -10.80 -1.10
CA ILE A 202 -18.23 -12.00 -0.77
C ILE A 202 -17.14 -12.19 -1.84
N SER A 203 -15.86 -12.14 -1.42
CA SER A 203 -14.72 -12.45 -2.27
C SER A 203 -14.37 -13.94 -2.23
N SER A 204 -14.05 -14.53 -3.38
CA SER A 204 -13.48 -15.89 -3.46
C SER A 204 -12.03 -15.94 -2.97
N LEU A 205 -11.27 -14.85 -3.13
CA LEU A 205 -9.89 -14.74 -2.66
C LEU A 205 -9.83 -14.52 -1.15
N GLN A 206 -9.05 -15.37 -0.46
CA GLN A 206 -8.92 -15.32 1.00
C GLN A 206 -8.27 -14.01 1.46
N THR A 207 -7.25 -13.54 0.73
CA THR A 207 -6.53 -12.30 1.04
C THR A 207 -7.45 -11.08 1.02
N ILE A 208 -8.30 -10.97 0.00
CA ILE A 208 -9.28 -9.88 -0.14
C ILE A 208 -10.31 -9.96 0.97
N ARG A 209 -10.87 -11.15 1.23
CA ARG A 209 -11.84 -11.35 2.31
C ARG A 209 -11.29 -10.89 3.66
N ARG A 210 -10.03 -11.22 3.97
CA ARG A 210 -9.38 -10.82 5.23
C ARG A 210 -9.11 -9.31 5.35
N ARG A 211 -8.89 -8.61 4.22
CA ARG A 211 -8.78 -7.14 4.22
C ARG A 211 -10.13 -6.49 4.48
N LEU A 212 -11.16 -6.93 3.74
CA LEU A 212 -12.52 -6.40 3.83
C LEU A 212 -13.21 -6.63 5.18
N THR A 213 -12.78 -7.63 5.96
CA THR A 213 -13.30 -7.83 7.33
C THR A 213 -12.71 -6.85 8.35
N LYS A 214 -11.56 -6.23 8.07
CA LYS A 214 -10.85 -5.36 9.00
C LYS A 214 -10.92 -3.88 8.62
N SER A 215 -10.96 -3.56 7.33
CA SER A 215 -11.17 -2.19 6.84
C SER A 215 -11.99 -2.19 5.56
N THR A 216 -12.77 -1.12 5.40
CA THR A 216 -13.52 -0.87 4.16
C THR A 216 -12.71 -0.06 3.15
N LEU A 217 -11.63 0.59 3.59
CA LEU A 217 -10.81 1.48 2.78
C LEU A 217 -9.93 0.67 1.83
N TYR A 218 -9.94 1.06 0.56
CA TYR A 218 -9.07 0.54 -0.49
C TYR A 218 -8.82 1.64 -1.52
N PHE A 219 -7.88 1.47 -2.44
CA PHE A 219 -7.55 2.46 -3.47
C PHE A 219 -7.78 1.91 -4.87
N SER A 220 -8.05 2.79 -5.83
CA SER A 220 -8.20 2.34 -7.23
C SER A 220 -6.94 1.61 -7.71
N HIS A 221 -7.16 0.57 -8.51
CA HIS A 221 -6.14 -0.34 -9.04
C HIS A 221 -5.42 -1.22 -8.01
N ASP A 222 -5.83 -1.22 -6.74
CA ASP A 222 -5.35 -2.23 -5.79
C ASP A 222 -6.02 -3.59 -6.00
N LEU A 223 -5.64 -4.61 -5.21
CA LEU A 223 -6.18 -5.96 -5.37
C LEU A 223 -7.70 -6.03 -5.12
N ILE A 224 -8.23 -5.21 -4.22
CA ILE A 224 -9.67 -5.15 -3.91
C ILE A 224 -10.42 -4.51 -5.08
N ASP A 225 -9.91 -3.39 -5.59
CA ASP A 225 -10.48 -2.70 -6.74
C ASP A 225 -10.43 -3.57 -8.00
N THR A 226 -9.30 -4.22 -8.25
CA THR A 226 -9.07 -5.16 -9.36
C THR A 226 -10.03 -6.34 -9.30
N TYR A 227 -10.39 -6.81 -8.10
CA TYR A 227 -11.38 -7.88 -7.94
C TYR A 227 -12.81 -7.42 -8.21
N PHE A 228 -13.17 -6.18 -7.85
CA PHE A 228 -14.54 -5.68 -7.99
C PHE A 228 -14.83 -4.99 -9.33
N ASN A 229 -13.83 -4.36 -9.93
CA ASN A 229 -13.97 -3.66 -11.20
C ASN A 229 -13.55 -4.59 -12.33
N TRP A 230 -14.49 -4.89 -13.20
CA TRP A 230 -14.30 -5.90 -14.24
C TRP A 230 -13.66 -5.27 -15.48
N ASN A 231 -12.42 -5.63 -15.79
CA ASN A 231 -11.80 -5.44 -17.10
C ASN A 231 -10.90 -6.65 -17.44
N LEU A 232 -10.47 -6.76 -18.70
CA LEU A 232 -9.72 -7.93 -19.19
C LEU A 232 -8.40 -8.14 -18.44
N LEU A 233 -7.62 -7.07 -18.22
CA LEU A 233 -6.32 -7.14 -17.52
C LEU A 233 -6.48 -7.57 -16.06
N TYR A 234 -7.49 -7.03 -15.37
CA TYR A 234 -7.78 -7.36 -13.99
C TYR A 234 -8.26 -8.80 -13.84
N HIS A 235 -9.01 -9.30 -14.82
CA HIS A 235 -9.45 -10.69 -14.83
C HIS A 235 -8.27 -11.67 -14.87
N GLU A 236 -7.28 -11.44 -15.73
CA GLU A 236 -6.09 -12.30 -15.81
C GLU A 236 -5.31 -12.33 -14.50
N TYR A 237 -5.14 -11.17 -13.85
CA TYR A 237 -4.47 -11.09 -12.55
C TYR A 237 -5.24 -11.86 -11.47
N ILE A 238 -6.55 -11.66 -11.37
CA ILE A 238 -7.38 -12.32 -10.35
C ILE A 238 -7.46 -13.83 -10.59
N GLU A 239 -7.57 -14.28 -11.84
CA GLU A 239 -7.53 -15.71 -12.16
C GLU A 239 -6.18 -16.33 -11.80
N ALA A 240 -5.06 -15.66 -12.08
CA ALA A 240 -3.74 -16.12 -11.67
C ALA A 240 -3.63 -16.20 -10.14
N ALA A 241 -4.11 -15.19 -9.40
CA ALA A 241 -4.14 -15.22 -7.94
C ALA A 241 -4.98 -16.39 -7.40
N GLN A 242 -6.15 -16.65 -7.98
CA GLN A 242 -7.00 -17.79 -7.60
C GLN A 242 -6.34 -19.14 -7.87
N LYS A 243 -5.63 -19.28 -9.02
CA LYS A 243 -4.86 -20.50 -9.33
C LYS A 243 -3.78 -20.74 -8.28
N VAL A 244 -3.07 -19.69 -7.87
CA VAL A 244 -2.06 -19.78 -6.81
C VAL A 244 -2.71 -20.20 -5.48
N GLU A 245 -3.81 -19.57 -5.04
CA GLU A 245 -4.50 -19.98 -3.81
C GLU A 245 -4.92 -21.46 -3.86
N VAL A 246 -5.49 -21.92 -4.97
CA VAL A 246 -5.91 -23.32 -5.14
C VAL A 246 -4.70 -24.27 -5.15
N GLN A 247 -3.64 -23.93 -5.87
CA GLN A 247 -2.44 -24.75 -5.99
C GLN A 247 -1.80 -25.00 -4.62
N PHE A 248 -1.61 -23.94 -3.83
CA PHE A 248 -1.01 -24.06 -2.50
C PHE A 248 -1.99 -24.64 -1.48
N PHE A 249 -3.30 -24.36 -1.57
CA PHE A 249 -4.32 -24.99 -0.72
C PHE A 249 -4.38 -26.51 -0.91
N LEU A 250 -4.19 -27.00 -2.14
CA LEU A 250 -4.14 -28.42 -2.47
C LEU A 250 -2.77 -29.07 -2.17
N GLY A 251 -1.81 -28.32 -1.63
CA GLY A 251 -0.47 -28.83 -1.27
C GLY A 251 0.47 -29.07 -2.44
N VAL A 252 0.19 -28.51 -3.63
CA VAL A 252 1.03 -28.65 -4.83
C VAL A 252 2.01 -27.49 -4.91
N GLY A 253 3.00 -27.44 -4.01
CA GLY A 253 3.98 -26.35 -3.98
C GLY A 253 4.82 -26.24 -5.27
N GLU A 254 5.20 -25.00 -5.62
CA GLU A 254 6.18 -24.71 -6.68
C GLU A 254 7.57 -25.26 -6.27
N GLY A 255 7.82 -26.52 -6.62
CA GLY A 255 9.08 -27.20 -6.26
C GLY A 255 9.20 -28.66 -6.71
N GLN A 256 8.15 -29.26 -7.28
CA GLN A 256 8.24 -30.57 -7.95
C GLN A 256 7.91 -30.41 -9.43
N GLN A 257 8.87 -29.90 -10.22
CA GLN A 257 8.94 -30.36 -11.60
C GLN A 257 9.39 -31.83 -11.57
N SER A 258 8.63 -32.69 -12.25
CA SER A 258 8.86 -34.13 -12.47
C SER A 258 8.54 -35.05 -11.28
N LYS A 259 7.26 -35.48 -11.20
CA LYS A 259 6.87 -36.89 -11.38
C LYS A 259 5.33 -37.01 -11.46
N SER A 260 4.86 -37.30 -12.67
CA SER A 260 3.53 -37.81 -13.02
C SER A 260 2.32 -37.15 -12.33
N VAL A 261 1.74 -36.14 -12.99
CA VAL A 261 0.31 -35.82 -12.83
C VAL A 261 -0.46 -37.10 -13.15
N ILE A 262 -1.13 -37.69 -12.15
CA ILE A 262 -1.89 -38.92 -12.36
C ILE A 262 -3.12 -38.57 -13.22
N PRO A 263 -3.28 -39.17 -14.43
CA PRO A 263 -4.29 -38.76 -15.41
C PRO A 263 -5.76 -38.78 -14.94
N TRP A 264 -6.08 -39.46 -13.83
CA TRP A 264 -7.44 -39.50 -13.30
C TRP A 264 -7.85 -38.20 -12.60
N LEU A 265 -6.90 -37.43 -12.04
CA LEU A 265 -7.20 -36.17 -11.33
C LEU A 265 -7.60 -35.04 -12.29
N SER A 266 -6.98 -34.96 -13.46
CA SER A 266 -7.39 -34.01 -14.51
C SER A 266 -8.76 -34.37 -15.10
N SER A 267 -9.05 -35.67 -15.24
CA SER A 267 -10.38 -36.17 -15.64
C SER A 267 -11.44 -35.84 -14.59
N LEU A 268 -11.13 -35.98 -13.30
CA LEU A 268 -12.04 -35.65 -12.19
C LEU A 268 -12.34 -34.14 -12.13
N LEU A 269 -11.33 -33.30 -12.24
CA LEU A 269 -11.48 -31.83 -12.23
C LEU A 269 -12.24 -31.32 -13.46
N ASN A 270 -12.00 -31.91 -14.64
CA ASN A 270 -12.76 -31.59 -15.84
C ASN A 270 -14.22 -32.04 -15.72
N ASN A 271 -14.50 -33.20 -15.11
CA ASN A 271 -15.85 -33.65 -14.83
C ASN A 271 -16.56 -32.74 -13.82
N ILE A 272 -15.90 -32.32 -12.74
CA ILE A 272 -16.48 -31.39 -11.75
C ILE A 272 -16.75 -30.03 -12.40
N ARG A 273 -15.86 -29.54 -13.25
CA ARG A 273 -16.05 -28.30 -14.00
C ARG A 273 -17.20 -28.40 -15.01
N ASP A 274 -17.35 -29.54 -15.70
CA ASP A 274 -18.48 -29.77 -16.62
C ASP A 274 -19.81 -29.88 -15.85
N LEU A 275 -19.82 -30.59 -14.72
CA LEU A 275 -20.97 -30.66 -13.81
C LEU A 275 -21.36 -29.28 -13.28
N PHE A 276 -20.40 -28.48 -12.80
CA PHE A 276 -20.68 -27.14 -12.30
C PHE A 276 -21.19 -26.20 -13.41
N SER A 277 -20.61 -26.28 -14.61
CA SER A 277 -21.07 -25.53 -15.79
C SER A 277 -22.50 -25.93 -16.19
N ARG A 278 -22.80 -27.22 -16.24
CA ARG A 278 -24.11 -27.75 -16.65
C ARG A 278 -25.22 -27.49 -15.64
N TYR A 279 -24.97 -27.68 -14.35
CA TYR A 279 -26.01 -27.68 -13.33
C TYR A 279 -26.09 -26.38 -12.52
N VAL A 280 -25.04 -25.55 -12.52
CA VAL A 280 -25.01 -24.29 -11.78
C VAL A 280 -24.93 -23.08 -12.71
N VAL A 281 -24.05 -23.07 -13.71
CA VAL A 281 -23.87 -21.85 -14.51
C VAL A 281 -24.94 -21.70 -15.61
N ARG A 282 -25.20 -22.76 -16.40
CA ARG A 282 -26.15 -22.70 -17.51
C ARG A 282 -27.61 -22.38 -17.11
N PRO A 283 -28.18 -22.94 -16.04
CA PRO A 283 -29.55 -22.63 -15.65
C PRO A 283 -29.71 -21.17 -15.21
N TYR A 284 -28.73 -20.65 -14.47
CA TYR A 284 -28.75 -19.26 -14.00
C TYR A 284 -28.47 -18.27 -15.13
N LYS A 285 -27.62 -18.63 -16.10
CA LYS A 285 -27.40 -17.83 -17.32
C LYS A 285 -28.69 -17.70 -18.13
N LEU A 286 -29.41 -18.80 -18.34
CA LEU A 286 -30.71 -18.78 -19.04
C LEU A 286 -31.78 -17.98 -18.27
N PHE A 287 -31.79 -18.10 -16.94
CA PHE A 287 -32.68 -17.32 -16.08
C PHE A 287 -32.39 -15.81 -16.16
N PHE A 288 -31.11 -15.41 -16.08
CA PHE A 288 -30.69 -14.02 -16.25
C PHE A 288 -31.01 -13.48 -17.64
N GLN A 289 -30.83 -14.30 -18.68
CA GLN A 289 -31.14 -13.91 -20.05
C GLN A 289 -32.65 -13.71 -20.26
N MET A 290 -33.50 -14.57 -19.68
CA MET A 290 -34.95 -14.37 -19.64
C MET A 290 -35.38 -13.12 -18.86
N LEU A 291 -34.72 -12.82 -17.74
CA LEU A 291 -35.00 -11.60 -16.96
C LEU A 291 -34.63 -10.33 -17.74
N LEU A 292 -33.49 -10.34 -18.44
CA LEU A 292 -33.06 -9.22 -19.28
C LEU A 292 -33.99 -9.03 -20.50
N GLU A 293 -34.43 -10.12 -21.14
CA GLU A 293 -35.39 -10.04 -22.26
C GLU A 293 -36.78 -9.55 -21.85
N ARG A 294 -37.19 -9.78 -20.58
CA ARG A 294 -38.43 -9.21 -20.01
C ARG A 294 -38.31 -7.76 -19.56
N ALA A 295 -37.12 -7.32 -19.17
CA ALA A 295 -36.87 -5.93 -18.77
C ALA A 295 -36.73 -4.98 -19.97
N CYS A 296 -36.47 -5.50 -21.16
CA CYS A 296 -36.31 -4.75 -22.41
C CYS A 296 -37.58 -4.73 -23.30
N LYS A 297 -38.74 -5.17 -22.79
CA LYS A 297 -40.07 -5.03 -23.42
C LYS A 297 -40.96 -4.15 -22.56
#